data_AF-A0A2U2ZUN9-F1
#
_entry.id   AF-A0A2U2ZUN9-F1
#
_cell.length_a   1.000
_cell.length_b   1.000
_cell.length_c   1.000
_cell.angle_alpha   90.00
_cell.angle_beta   90.00
_cell.angle_gamma   90.00
#
_symmetry.space_group_name_H-M   'P 1'
#
loop_
_entity.id
_entity.type
_entity.pdbx_description
1 polymer ?
#
loop_
_entity_poly.entity_id
_entity_poly.type
_entity_poly.pdbx_seq_one_letter_code
_entity_poly.pdbx_strand_id
1 'polypeptide(L)'
;MPGKYLETPERYGGEPLYGNLPDDYRQNERPFTVAVIGPERHGRTGPSGGPTRYVLDACSTEKAWAAALAWHMAAEETPDCMVVADESYEGMPQGDHKLGHIDLRPEHARRRGLDDVADEATELLGRYDLLTGTYVRDDGQVPPEWREAYDNTRRSFWRDGWGLVRKLAALDGRD
;
A
#
# COMPACT_ATOMS: atom_id res chain seq x y z
N MET A 1 15.58 -22.87 -41.03
CA MET A 1 15.33 -23.10 -39.60
C MET A 1 14.11 -22.27 -39.22
N PRO A 2 12.93 -22.88 -39.03
CA PRO A 2 11.72 -22.13 -38.71
C PRO A 2 11.78 -21.67 -37.25
N GLY A 3 11.47 -20.38 -37.03
CA GLY A 3 11.49 -19.74 -35.72
C GLY A 3 10.46 -20.36 -34.78
N LYS A 4 10.88 -20.62 -33.54
CA LYS A 4 9.96 -20.92 -32.44
C LYS A 4 9.13 -19.67 -32.18
N TYR A 5 7.85 -19.72 -32.52
CA TYR A 5 6.86 -18.77 -32.01
C TYR A 5 6.78 -18.96 -30.49
N LEU A 6 6.83 -17.85 -29.74
CA LEU A 6 6.41 -17.82 -28.34
C LEU A 6 4.90 -18.10 -28.36
N GLU A 7 4.51 -19.32 -27.98
CA GLU A 7 3.11 -19.64 -27.78
C GLU A 7 2.62 -18.91 -26.53
N THR A 8 1.76 -17.91 -26.74
CA THR A 8 0.97 -17.31 -25.66
C THR A 8 0.12 -18.41 -25.05
N PRO A 9 0.14 -18.63 -23.72
CA PRO A 9 -0.70 -19.66 -23.11
C PRO A 9 -2.16 -19.45 -23.49
N GLU A 10 -2.84 -20.51 -23.96
CA GLU A 10 -4.21 -20.50 -24.50
C GLU A 10 -5.29 -19.92 -23.56
N ARG A 11 -4.94 -19.59 -22.31
CA ARG A 11 -5.83 -18.96 -21.32
C ARG A 11 -6.32 -17.55 -21.67
N TYR A 12 -5.73 -16.86 -22.64
CA TYR A 12 -6.11 -15.49 -22.99
C TYR A 12 -7.30 -15.38 -23.98
N GLY A 13 -7.88 -16.51 -24.42
CA GLY A 13 -8.77 -16.52 -25.58
C GLY A 13 -10.28 -16.47 -25.36
N GLY A 14 -10.83 -16.64 -24.14
CA GLY A 14 -12.29 -16.86 -24.09
C GLY A 14 -13.05 -16.77 -22.77
N GLU A 15 -12.42 -16.50 -21.62
CA GLU A 15 -13.13 -16.44 -20.34
C GLU A 15 -12.99 -15.05 -19.69
N PRO A 16 -14.03 -14.52 -19.02
CA PRO A 16 -13.88 -13.32 -18.22
C PRO A 16 -12.79 -13.54 -17.17
N LEU A 17 -11.81 -12.63 -17.11
CA LEU A 17 -10.68 -12.65 -16.16
C LEU A 17 -11.10 -12.84 -14.69
N TYR A 18 -12.37 -12.60 -14.37
CA TYR A 18 -12.96 -12.69 -13.04
C TYR A 18 -13.54 -14.08 -12.68
N GLY A 19 -13.57 -15.03 -13.62
CA GLY A 19 -14.31 -16.29 -13.47
C GLY A 19 -13.51 -17.47 -12.91
N ASN A 20 -12.18 -17.46 -13.08
CA ASN A 20 -11.29 -18.59 -12.78
C ASN A 20 -10.05 -18.16 -11.98
N LEU A 21 -10.22 -17.22 -11.04
CA LEU A 21 -9.20 -17.00 -10.01
C LEU A 21 -9.25 -18.22 -9.07
N PRO A 22 -8.13 -18.96 -8.89
CA PRO A 22 -8.00 -19.85 -7.74
C PRO A 22 -8.36 -19.05 -6.49
N ASP A 23 -9.00 -19.71 -5.52
CA ASP A 23 -9.37 -19.10 -4.25
C ASP A 23 -8.08 -18.75 -3.46
N ASP A 24 -7.46 -17.64 -3.86
CA ASP A 24 -6.10 -17.20 -3.58
C ASP A 24 -5.98 -16.49 -2.22
N TYR A 25 -6.84 -16.85 -1.27
CA TYR A 25 -6.79 -16.40 0.13
C TYR A 25 -5.47 -16.78 0.85
N ARG A 26 -4.47 -17.32 0.15
CA ARG A 26 -3.14 -17.70 0.66
C ARG A 26 -1.96 -17.27 -0.22
N GLN A 27 -2.11 -16.28 -1.11
CA GLN A 27 -0.94 -15.76 -1.82
C GLN A 27 -0.12 -14.85 -0.92
N ASN A 28 0.98 -15.40 -0.38
CA ASN A 28 2.03 -14.62 0.24
C ASN A 28 2.51 -13.52 -0.72
N GLU A 29 2.83 -12.35 -0.17
CA GLU A 29 3.45 -11.26 -0.93
C GLU A 29 4.76 -11.74 -1.58
N ARG A 30 4.93 -11.39 -2.85
CA ARG A 30 6.09 -11.73 -3.68
C ARG A 30 6.59 -10.46 -4.36
N PRO A 31 7.90 -10.35 -4.62
CA PRO A 31 8.45 -9.19 -5.30
C PRO A 31 8.07 -9.20 -6.78
N PHE A 32 7.79 -8.02 -7.31
CA PHE A 32 7.56 -7.75 -8.72
C PHE A 32 8.40 -6.56 -9.17
N THR A 33 8.87 -6.64 -10.42
CA THR A 33 9.43 -5.51 -11.15
C THR A 33 8.44 -5.10 -12.21
N VAL A 34 7.92 -3.88 -12.13
CA VAL A 34 6.89 -3.37 -13.04
C VAL A 34 7.43 -2.15 -13.78
N ALA A 35 7.41 -2.22 -15.11
CA ALA A 35 7.79 -1.12 -15.98
C ALA A 35 6.56 -0.29 -16.35
N VAL A 36 6.63 1.02 -16.17
CA VAL A 36 5.56 1.98 -16.51
C VAL A 36 6.13 3.08 -17.39
N ILE A 37 5.38 3.47 -18.42
CA ILE A 37 5.73 4.59 -19.31
C ILE A 37 4.59 5.60 -19.33
N GLY A 38 4.93 6.89 -19.33
CA GLY A 38 4.01 8.01 -19.33
C GLY A 38 3.69 8.55 -20.75
N PRO A 39 3.28 9.82 -20.85
CA PRO A 39 2.93 10.48 -22.11
C PRO A 39 4.08 10.55 -23.12
N GLU A 40 5.33 10.51 -22.64
CA GLU A 40 6.55 10.55 -23.44
C GLU A 40 6.68 9.37 -24.42
N ARG A 41 5.88 8.29 -24.24
CA ARG A 41 5.78 7.20 -25.22
C ARG A 41 5.42 7.68 -26.64
N HIS A 42 4.71 8.81 -26.75
CA HIS A 42 4.27 9.39 -28.02
C HIS A 42 5.33 10.28 -28.68
N GLY A 43 6.31 10.75 -27.90
CA GLY A 43 7.36 11.64 -28.36
C GLY A 43 8.72 11.00 -28.10
N ARG A 44 9.24 10.23 -29.06
CA ARG A 44 10.61 9.67 -29.04
C ARG A 44 11.70 10.75 -29.14
N THR A 45 11.66 11.78 -28.31
CA THR A 45 12.63 12.88 -28.30
C THR A 45 12.99 13.21 -26.86
N GLY A 46 13.92 12.42 -26.31
CA GLY A 46 14.63 12.72 -25.07
C GLY A 46 15.52 11.56 -24.64
N PRO A 47 16.70 11.81 -24.04
CA PRO A 47 17.59 10.78 -23.49
C PRO A 47 16.98 10.00 -22.29
N SER A 48 15.76 10.37 -21.89
CA SER A 48 14.99 9.89 -20.73
C SER A 48 13.76 9.05 -21.11
N GLY A 49 13.47 8.83 -22.40
CA GLY A 49 12.19 8.28 -22.90
C GLY A 49 11.99 6.76 -22.75
N GLY A 50 12.57 6.13 -21.73
CA GLY A 50 12.41 4.71 -21.44
C GLY A 50 11.43 4.47 -20.28
N PRO A 51 10.84 3.26 -20.17
CA PRO A 51 9.95 2.95 -19.06
C PRO A 51 10.65 3.09 -17.71
N THR A 52 9.97 3.73 -16.76
CA THR A 52 10.38 3.76 -15.35
C THR A 52 10.05 2.42 -14.71
N ARG A 53 11.01 1.84 -13.97
CA ARG A 53 10.83 0.52 -13.36
C ARG A 53 10.65 0.65 -11.85
N TYR A 54 9.56 0.09 -11.36
CA TYR A 54 9.21 0.03 -9.95
C TYR A 54 9.41 -1.37 -9.41
N VAL A 55 9.91 -1.46 -8.18
CA VAL A 55 10.01 -2.71 -7.44
C VAL A 55 9.05 -2.66 -6.26
N LEU A 56 8.17 -3.65 -6.14
CA LEU A 56 7.17 -3.71 -5.08
C LEU A 56 6.79 -5.14 -4.74
N ASP A 57 6.25 -5.34 -3.54
CA ASP A 57 5.67 -6.62 -3.14
C ASP A 57 4.15 -6.60 -3.36
N ALA A 58 3.61 -7.68 -3.93
CA ALA A 58 2.18 -7.86 -4.15
C ALA A 58 1.81 -9.35 -4.10
N CYS A 59 0.52 -9.66 -3.93
CA CYS A 59 0.07 -11.05 -3.96
C CYS A 59 -0.14 -11.58 -5.40
N SER A 60 -0.44 -10.70 -6.35
CA SER A 60 -0.66 -11.03 -7.77
C SER A 60 -0.07 -9.97 -8.72
N THR A 61 0.11 -10.35 -9.98
CA THR A 61 0.60 -9.47 -11.06
C THR A 61 -0.29 -8.24 -11.25
N GLU A 62 -1.61 -8.41 -11.21
CA GLU A 62 -2.58 -7.33 -11.42
C GLU A 62 -2.48 -6.28 -10.31
N LYS A 63 -2.31 -6.73 -9.06
CA LYS A 63 -2.09 -5.81 -7.93
C LYS A 63 -0.74 -5.11 -8.05
N ALA A 64 0.31 -5.81 -8.48
CA ALA A 64 1.61 -5.19 -8.71
C ALA A 64 1.52 -4.09 -9.78
N TRP A 65 0.85 -4.39 -10.90
CA TRP A 65 0.66 -3.47 -12.01
C TRP A 65 -0.16 -2.24 -11.60
N ALA A 66 -1.29 -2.45 -10.92
CA ALA A 66 -2.14 -1.37 -10.46
C ALA A 66 -1.40 -0.44 -9.49
N ALA A 67 -0.66 -1.00 -8.53
CA ALA A 67 0.08 -0.20 -7.55
C ALA A 67 1.22 0.62 -8.18
N ALA A 68 2.02 0.01 -9.05
CA ALA A 68 3.09 0.72 -9.76
C ALA A 68 2.54 1.81 -10.69
N LEU A 69 1.45 1.52 -11.42
CA LEU A 69 0.80 2.48 -12.30
C LEU A 69 0.21 3.67 -11.52
N ALA A 70 -0.50 3.40 -10.42
CA ALA A 70 -1.06 4.44 -9.57
C ALA A 70 0.04 5.32 -8.95
N TRP A 71 1.15 4.72 -8.53
CA TRP A 71 2.31 5.46 -8.06
C TRP A 71 2.86 6.40 -9.13
N HIS A 72 3.09 5.87 -10.34
CA HIS A 72 3.66 6.64 -11.45
C HIS A 72 2.74 7.81 -11.85
N MET A 73 1.42 7.56 -11.97
CA MET A 73 0.44 8.61 -12.27
C MET A 73 0.45 9.73 -11.24
N ALA A 74 0.58 9.39 -9.96
CA ALA A 74 0.66 10.39 -8.88
C ALA A 74 1.98 11.15 -8.91
N ALA A 75 3.10 10.48 -9.19
CA ALA A 75 4.43 11.10 -9.24
C ALA A 75 4.61 12.06 -10.43
N GLU A 76 4.07 11.69 -11.59
CA GLU A 76 4.14 12.48 -12.83
C GLU A 76 2.92 13.40 -13.02
N GLU A 77 2.00 13.44 -12.05
CA GLU A 77 0.75 14.22 -12.08
C GLU A 77 -0.06 14.05 -13.39
N THR A 78 -0.04 12.85 -13.96
CA THR A 78 -0.71 12.56 -15.24
C THR A 78 -1.41 11.20 -15.22
N PRO A 79 -2.65 11.11 -15.74
CA PRO A 79 -3.34 9.83 -15.90
C PRO A 79 -2.91 9.09 -17.18
N ASP A 80 -2.12 9.70 -18.06
CA ASP A 80 -1.75 9.12 -19.35
C ASP A 80 -0.48 8.25 -19.24
N CYS A 81 -0.63 7.14 -18.52
CA CYS A 81 0.43 6.16 -18.26
C CYS A 81 -0.03 4.74 -18.60
N MET A 82 0.91 3.85 -18.90
CA MET A 82 0.63 2.43 -19.10
C MET A 82 1.75 1.52 -18.61
N VAL A 83 1.38 0.31 -18.20
CA VAL A 83 2.34 -0.75 -17.89
C VAL A 83 2.92 -1.34 -19.18
N VAL A 84 4.23 -1.51 -19.21
CA VAL A 84 4.95 -2.19 -20.30
C VAL A 84 5.12 -3.66 -19.89
N ALA A 85 4.16 -4.49 -20.29
CA ALA A 85 4.08 -5.88 -19.86
C ALA A 85 5.34 -6.69 -20.23
N ASP A 86 5.88 -6.50 -21.43
CA ASP A 86 7.09 -7.22 -21.91
C ASP A 86 8.36 -6.90 -21.12
N GLU A 87 8.36 -5.81 -20.34
CA GLU A 87 9.46 -5.40 -19.46
C GLU A 87 9.15 -5.61 -17.97
N SER A 88 7.96 -6.14 -17.65
CA SER A 88 7.50 -6.39 -16.29
C SER A 88 7.56 -7.89 -15.98
N TYR A 89 7.97 -8.25 -14.77
CA TYR A 89 8.12 -9.65 -14.36
C TYR A 89 7.98 -9.83 -12.84
N GLU A 90 7.62 -11.05 -12.43
CA GLU A 90 7.72 -11.48 -11.04
C GLU A 90 9.20 -11.70 -10.67
N GLY A 91 9.63 -11.08 -9.58
CA GLY A 91 11.01 -11.10 -9.11
C GLY A 91 11.66 -9.72 -9.01
N MET A 92 12.85 -9.73 -8.43
CA MET A 92 13.75 -8.58 -8.33
C MET A 92 14.63 -8.49 -9.59
N PRO A 93 15.08 -7.29 -9.99
CA PRO A 93 16.10 -7.17 -11.02
C PRO A 93 17.38 -7.93 -10.61
N GLN A 94 17.96 -8.67 -11.55
CA GLN A 94 19.17 -9.45 -11.31
C GLN A 94 20.41 -8.53 -11.31
N GLY A 95 21.20 -8.53 -10.23
CA GLY A 95 22.50 -7.82 -10.14
C GLY A 95 22.42 -6.32 -9.82
N ASP A 96 23.58 -5.69 -9.62
CA ASP A 96 23.76 -4.22 -9.48
C ASP A 96 23.57 -3.52 -10.85
N HIS A 97 22.52 -3.86 -11.58
CA HIS A 97 22.20 -3.17 -12.81
C HIS A 97 21.85 -1.72 -12.45
N LYS A 98 22.77 -0.82 -12.78
CA LYS A 98 22.70 0.65 -12.68
C LYS A 98 21.55 1.29 -13.50
N LEU A 99 20.57 0.50 -13.94
CA LEU A 99 19.35 0.99 -14.54
C LEU A 99 18.46 1.45 -13.39
N GLY A 100 18.11 2.74 -13.35
CA GLY A 100 17.37 3.36 -12.25
C GLY A 100 16.04 2.64 -11.98
N HIS A 101 16.00 1.85 -10.91
CA HIS A 101 14.79 1.26 -10.35
C HIS A 101 14.35 2.09 -9.14
N ILE A 102 13.04 2.28 -9.00
CA ILE A 102 12.44 2.91 -7.82
C ILE A 102 11.86 1.80 -6.95
N ASP A 103 12.44 1.59 -5.78
CA ASP A 103 11.96 0.61 -4.81
C ASP A 103 10.81 1.22 -3.98
N LEU A 104 9.59 0.73 -4.20
CA LEU A 104 8.37 1.15 -3.52
C LEU A 104 8.11 0.38 -2.23
N ARG A 105 8.84 -0.71 -1.95
CA ARG A 105 8.59 -1.54 -0.76
C ARG A 105 8.71 -0.76 0.55
N PRO A 106 9.71 0.13 0.75
CA PRO A 106 9.77 0.94 1.97
C PRO A 106 8.56 1.86 2.14
N GLU A 107 8.10 2.45 1.05
CA GLU A 107 6.95 3.37 1.08
C GLU A 107 5.63 2.62 1.26
N HIS A 108 5.46 1.44 0.64
CA HIS A 108 4.32 0.57 0.90
C HIS A 108 4.29 0.09 2.36
N ALA A 109 5.45 -0.24 2.94
CA ALA A 109 5.55 -0.57 4.35
C ALA A 109 5.19 0.64 5.24
N ARG A 110 5.64 1.84 4.88
CA ARG A 110 5.28 3.08 5.58
C ARG A 110 3.78 3.34 5.54
N ARG A 111 3.15 3.25 4.37
CA ARG A 111 1.69 3.44 4.19
C ARG A 111 0.88 2.43 5.00
N ARG A 112 1.23 1.14 4.92
CA ARG A 112 0.59 0.10 5.76
C ARG A 112 0.71 0.42 7.24
N GLY A 113 1.89 0.83 7.70
CA GLY A 113 2.06 1.25 9.09
C GLY A 113 1.22 2.47 9.48
N LEU A 114 1.01 3.42 8.56
CA LEU A 114 0.12 4.57 8.80
C LEU A 114 -1.34 4.14 8.91
N ASP A 115 -1.78 3.24 8.03
CA ASP A 115 -3.14 2.68 8.06
C ASP A 115 -3.36 1.88 9.36
N ASP A 116 -2.42 1.03 9.76
CA ASP A 116 -2.46 0.28 11.02
C ASP A 116 -2.57 1.22 12.23
N VAL A 117 -1.81 2.32 12.24
CA VAL A 117 -1.89 3.33 13.32
C VAL A 117 -3.24 4.04 13.33
N ALA A 118 -3.82 4.33 12.16
CA ALA A 118 -5.13 4.95 12.05
C ALA A 118 -6.25 4.02 12.55
N ASP A 119 -6.17 2.73 12.22
CA ASP A 119 -7.09 1.69 12.71
C ASP A 119 -6.95 1.52 14.23
N GLU A 120 -5.72 1.36 14.75
CA GLU A 120 -5.47 1.28 16.19
C GLU A 120 -5.99 2.52 16.93
N ALA A 121 -5.83 3.73 16.36
CA ALA A 121 -6.35 4.96 16.94
C ALA A 121 -7.87 5.00 16.96
N THR A 122 -8.52 4.53 15.89
CA THR A 122 -9.98 4.45 15.78
C THR A 122 -10.55 3.47 16.81
N GLU A 123 -9.93 2.29 16.94
CA GLU A 123 -10.31 1.31 17.97
C GLU A 123 -10.08 1.82 19.39
N LEU A 124 -8.99 2.57 19.62
CA LEU A 124 -8.69 3.17 20.91
C LEU A 124 -9.74 4.23 21.29
N LEU A 125 -10.12 5.10 20.34
CA LEU A 125 -11.18 6.09 20.52
C LEU A 125 -12.54 5.43 20.78
N GLY A 126 -12.91 4.42 19.99
CA GLY A 126 -14.16 3.69 20.19
C GLY A 126 -14.26 3.03 21.58
N ARG A 127 -13.16 2.43 22.05
CA ARG A 127 -13.10 1.86 23.42
C ARG A 127 -13.13 2.93 24.49
N TYR A 128 -12.47 4.07 24.27
CA TYR A 128 -12.50 5.21 25.18
C TYR A 128 -13.92 5.74 25.34
N ASP A 129 -14.61 6.01 24.24
CA ASP A 129 -15.98 6.54 24.24
C ASP A 129 -16.96 5.56 24.89
N LEU A 130 -16.84 4.26 24.58
CA LEU A 130 -17.66 3.21 25.20
C LEU A 130 -17.48 3.17 26.72
N LEU A 131 -16.24 3.14 27.21
CA LEU A 131 -15.95 3.04 28.64
C LEU A 131 -16.26 4.33 29.38
N THR A 132 -15.86 5.48 28.83
CA THR A 132 -16.12 6.76 29.47
C THR A 132 -17.59 7.12 29.48
N GLY A 133 -18.35 6.72 28.46
CA GLY A 133 -19.80 6.85 28.42
C GLY A 133 -20.52 6.15 29.58
N THR A 134 -19.93 5.09 30.17
CA THR A 134 -20.52 4.42 31.35
C THR A 134 -20.42 5.24 32.64
N TYR A 135 -19.52 6.23 32.68
CA TYR A 135 -19.29 7.09 33.84
C TYR A 135 -19.95 8.46 33.70
N VAL A 136 -20.57 8.76 32.56
CA VAL A 136 -21.19 10.05 32.25
C VAL A 136 -22.70 9.89 32.33
N ARG A 137 -23.38 10.77 33.05
CA ARG A 137 -24.86 10.80 33.09
C ARG A 137 -25.44 11.50 31.86
N ASP A 138 -26.76 11.41 31.69
CA ASP A 138 -27.50 12.04 30.58
C ASP A 138 -27.30 13.57 30.49
N ASP A 139 -26.91 14.21 31.59
CA ASP A 139 -26.58 15.65 31.68
C ASP A 139 -25.14 15.98 31.27
N GLY A 140 -24.36 14.99 30.84
CA GLY A 140 -22.96 15.12 30.46
C GLY A 140 -21.99 15.24 31.64
N GLN A 141 -22.46 15.10 32.89
CA GLN A 141 -21.61 15.19 34.07
C GLN A 141 -21.13 13.82 34.55
N VAL A 142 -19.88 13.79 35.02
CA VAL A 142 -19.32 12.63 35.73
C VAL A 142 -19.58 12.81 37.23
N PRO A 143 -20.34 11.92 37.88
CA PRO A 143 -20.64 12.00 39.31
C PRO A 143 -19.37 11.94 40.17
N PRO A 144 -19.34 12.59 41.36
CA PRO A 144 -18.19 12.58 42.25
C PRO A 144 -17.70 11.16 42.59
N GLU A 145 -18.62 10.22 42.80
CA GLU A 145 -18.35 8.82 43.12
C GLU A 145 -17.62 8.04 42.00
N TRP A 146 -17.70 8.51 40.76
CA TRP A 146 -17.07 7.86 39.60
C TRP A 146 -15.87 8.64 39.06
N ARG A 147 -15.61 9.84 39.60
CA ARG A 147 -14.58 10.74 39.07
C ARG A 147 -13.18 10.14 39.09
N GLU A 148 -12.82 9.42 40.15
CA GLU A 148 -11.51 8.75 40.22
C GLU A 148 -11.38 7.63 39.17
N ALA A 149 -12.42 6.81 38.99
CA ALA A 149 -12.43 5.74 37.99
C ALA A 149 -12.38 6.29 36.55
N TYR A 150 -13.12 7.38 36.30
CA TYR A 150 -13.09 8.10 35.03
C TYR A 150 -11.71 8.67 34.73
N ASP A 151 -11.08 9.36 35.69
CA ASP A 151 -9.76 9.95 35.52
C ASP A 151 -8.67 8.89 35.30
N ASN A 152 -8.76 7.75 36.00
CA ASN A 152 -7.85 6.62 35.81
C ASN A 152 -8.01 5.99 34.43
N THR A 153 -9.26 5.82 33.97
CA THR A 153 -9.56 5.37 32.60
C THR A 153 -8.94 6.32 31.58
N ARG A 154 -9.22 7.63 31.71
CA ARG A 154 -8.67 8.65 30.81
C ARG A 154 -7.13 8.64 30.78
N ARG A 155 -6.48 8.51 31.94
CA ARG A 155 -5.00 8.41 32.01
C ARG A 155 -4.46 7.16 31.32
N SER A 156 -5.14 6.01 31.42
CA SER A 156 -4.72 4.80 30.72
C SER A 156 -4.78 4.99 29.21
N PHE A 157 -5.91 5.48 28.70
CA PHE A 157 -6.09 5.74 27.27
C PHE A 157 -5.13 6.81 26.74
N TRP A 158 -4.82 7.84 27.54
CA TRP A 158 -3.81 8.83 27.19
C TRP A 158 -2.43 8.21 26.99
N ARG A 159 -2.01 7.32 27.90
CA ARG A 159 -0.73 6.61 27.79
C ARG A 159 -0.69 5.75 26.53
N ASP A 160 -1.77 5.03 26.25
CA ASP A 160 -1.85 4.13 25.09
C ASP A 160 -1.86 4.94 23.78
N GLY A 161 -2.60 6.05 23.74
CA GLY A 161 -2.61 6.99 22.61
C GLY A 161 -1.25 7.65 22.37
N TRP A 162 -0.49 7.94 23.43
CA TRP A 162 0.89 8.42 23.28
C TRP A 162 1.82 7.40 22.61
N GLY A 163 1.55 6.10 22.82
CA GLY A 163 2.21 5.02 22.07
C GLY A 163 1.97 5.13 20.56
N LEU A 164 0.74 5.42 20.14
CA LEU A 164 0.38 5.62 18.74
C LEU A 164 1.06 6.85 18.13
N VAL A 165 1.13 7.96 18.88
CA VAL A 165 1.84 9.18 18.44
C VAL A 165 3.33 8.90 18.17
N ARG A 166 3.98 8.08 19.02
CA ARG A 166 5.37 7.67 18.79
C ARG A 166 5.53 6.79 17.56
N LYS A 167 4.63 5.83 17.33
CA LYS A 167 4.61 5.01 16.11
C LYS A 167 4.48 5.89 14.86
N LEU A 168 3.56 6.86 14.89
CA LEU A 168 3.37 7.82 13.81
C LEU A 168 4.63 8.66 13.54
N ALA A 169 5.28 9.15 14.59
CA ALA A 169 6.52 9.93 14.47
C ALA A 169 7.65 9.12 13.82
N ALA A 170 7.82 7.85 14.21
CA ALA A 170 8.81 6.95 13.61
C ALA A 170 8.53 6.69 12.12
N LEU A 171 7.26 6.51 11.74
CA LEU A 171 6.86 6.32 10.34
C LEU A 171 7.06 7.59 9.48
N ASP A 172 7.04 8.78 10.09
CA ASP A 172 7.33 10.06 9.42
C ASP A 172 8.83 10.42 9.43
N GLY A 173 9.69 9.54 9.97
CA GLY A 173 11.14 9.77 10.06
C GLY A 173 11.55 10.81 11.10
N ARG A 174 10.71 11.04 12.12
CA ARG A 174 10.94 11.96 13.24
C ARG A 174 11.23 11.17 14.51
N ASP A 175 12.33 10.42 14.50
CA ASP A 175 12.85 9.71 15.68
C ASP A 175 13.66 10.62 16.60
#